data_AF-A0A367AWG5-F1
#
_entry.id   AF-A0A367AWG5-F1
#
_cell.length_a   1.000
_cell.length_b   1.000
_cell.length_c   1.000
_cell.angle_alpha   90.00
_cell.angle_beta   90.00
_cell.angle_gamma   90.00
#
_symmetry.space_group_name_H-M   'P 1'
#
loop_
_entity.id
_entity.type
_entity.pdbx_description
1 polymer ?
#
loop_
_entity_poly.entity_id
_entity_poly.type
_entity_poly.pdbx_seq_one_letter_code
_entity_poly.pdbx_strand_id
1 'polypeptide(L)'
;MTSYRVTLTYTVDVVDEGALLRAGAVAWAASAGGWAVRVDDDGAVTEVAAGEAPESPGPDASLAFLIGAQPHPVLSGVRFTASSVGVEQVAPE
;
A
#
# COMPACT_ATOMS: atom_id res chain seq x y z
N MET A 1 10.77 9.06 -22.15
CA MET A 1 9.62 8.25 -21.72
C MET A 1 9.23 8.76 -20.34
N THR A 2 7.95 9.08 -20.12
CA THR A 2 7.49 9.51 -18.79
C THR A 2 7.24 8.28 -17.94
N SER A 3 7.87 8.24 -16.76
CA SER A 3 7.69 7.17 -15.78
C SER A 3 6.92 7.71 -14.58
N TYR A 4 6.08 6.88 -13.97
CA TYR A 4 5.38 7.22 -12.73
C TYR A 4 5.78 6.20 -11.66
N ARG A 5 6.06 6.69 -10.47
CA ARG A 5 6.18 5.87 -9.26
C ARG A 5 4.83 5.90 -8.56
N VAL A 6 4.32 4.72 -8.23
CA VAL A 6 3.07 4.58 -7.49
C VAL A 6 3.37 3.90 -6.16
N THR A 7 2.91 4.50 -5.08
CA THR A 7 3.00 3.97 -3.72
C THR A 7 1.59 3.66 -3.23
N LEU A 8 1.33 2.42 -2.83
CA LEU A 8 0.08 2.01 -2.21
C LEU A 8 0.30 1.81 -0.71
N THR A 9 -0.52 2.45 0.10
CA THR A 9 -0.52 2.26 1.55
C THR A 9 -1.81 1.58 1.96
N TYR A 10 -1.72 0.54 2.79
CA TYR A 10 -2.87 -0.15 3.36
C TYR A 10 -2.89 0.02 4.87
N THR A 11 -4.04 0.40 5.40
CA THR A 11 -4.33 0.28 6.84
C THR A 11 -5.03 -1.05 7.06
N VAL A 12 -4.56 -1.81 8.03
CA VAL A 12 -5.06 -3.15 8.31
C VAL A 12 -5.25 -3.40 9.80
N ASP A 13 -6.21 -4.26 10.12
CA ASP A 13 -6.33 -4.89 11.44
C ASP A 13 -5.80 -6.32 11.38
N VAL A 14 -4.98 -6.71 12.35
CA VAL A 14 -4.60 -8.11 12.54
C VAL A 14 -5.73 -8.81 13.31
N VAL A 15 -6.46 -9.69 12.63
CA VAL A 15 -7.64 -10.39 13.17
C VAL A 15 -7.35 -11.83 13.58
N ASP A 16 -6.25 -12.41 13.09
CA ASP A 16 -5.70 -13.69 13.54
C ASP A 16 -4.17 -13.65 13.40
N GLU A 17 -3.50 -13.25 14.48
CA GLU A 17 -2.05 -13.12 14.55
C GLU A 17 -1.33 -14.46 14.29
N GLY A 18 -1.88 -15.57 14.80
CA GLY A 18 -1.29 -16.90 14.62
C GLY A 18 -1.30 -17.33 13.15
N ALA A 19 -2.39 -17.06 12.43
CA ALA A 19 -2.45 -17.31 10.98
C ALA A 19 -1.48 -16.41 10.21
N LEU A 20 -1.38 -15.13 10.57
CA LEU A 20 -0.46 -14.18 9.95
C LEU A 20 1.01 -14.62 10.12
N LEU A 21 1.41 -14.98 11.34
CA LEU A 21 2.78 -15.43 11.62
C LEU A 21 3.15 -16.72 10.88
N ARG A 22 2.22 -17.68 10.79
CA ARG A 22 2.44 -18.91 9.99
C ARG A 22 2.59 -18.60 8.50
N ALA A 23 1.72 -17.76 7.95
CA ALA A 23 1.80 -17.34 6.55
C ALA A 23 3.14 -16.64 6.27
N GLY A 24 3.55 -15.73 7.15
CA GLY A 24 4.86 -15.08 7.09
C GLY A 24 6.03 -16.06 7.14
N ALA A 25 6.00 -17.05 8.04
CA ALA A 25 7.05 -18.07 8.14
C ALA A 25 7.16 -18.95 6.88
N VAL A 26 6.02 -19.29 6.25
CA VAL A 26 6.01 -20.05 4.98
C VAL A 26 6.62 -19.22 3.85
N ALA A 27 6.20 -17.96 3.71
CA ALA A 27 6.77 -17.05 2.72
C ALA A 27 8.27 -16.83 2.95
N TRP A 28 8.69 -16.74 4.22
CA TRP A 28 10.08 -16.62 4.62
C TRP A 28 10.93 -17.81 4.19
N ALA A 29 10.48 -19.01 4.52
CA ALA A 29 11.16 -20.26 4.15
C ALA A 29 11.26 -20.45 2.64
N ALA A 30 10.29 -19.92 1.89
CA ALA A 30 10.30 -19.93 0.43
C ALA A 30 11.25 -18.88 -0.19
N SER A 31 11.62 -17.84 0.55
CA SER A 31 12.58 -16.83 0.09
C SER A 31 14.02 -17.35 0.19
N ALA A 32 14.78 -17.25 -0.90
CA ALA A 32 16.14 -17.80 -1.02
C ALA A 32 17.20 -17.03 -0.19
N GLY A 33 17.06 -17.00 1.14
CA GLY A 33 18.04 -16.42 2.07
C GLY A 33 17.54 -15.28 2.95
N GLY A 34 16.38 -15.46 3.59
CA GLY A 34 15.71 -14.54 4.53
C GLY A 34 16.53 -13.38 5.14
N TRP A 35 16.03 -12.16 4.98
CA TRP A 35 16.68 -10.92 5.42
C TRP A 35 16.67 -10.74 6.95
N ALA A 36 17.68 -10.16 7.58
CA ALA A 36 17.58 -9.83 9.01
C ALA A 36 16.71 -8.58 9.19
N VAL A 37 15.54 -8.68 9.84
CA VAL A 37 14.66 -7.52 10.11
C VAL A 37 14.81 -7.08 11.56
N ARG A 38 15.06 -5.78 11.77
CA ARG A 38 14.93 -5.07 13.05
C ARG A 38 13.78 -4.07 12.93
N VAL A 39 12.93 -3.97 13.94
CA VAL A 39 11.72 -3.11 13.96
C VAL A 39 11.95 -1.95 14.94
N ASP A 40 11.61 -0.73 14.54
CA ASP A 40 11.65 0.51 15.36
C ASP A 40 10.22 1.16 15.41
N ASP A 41 9.95 2.11 16.32
CA ASP A 41 8.70 2.18 17.10
C ASP A 41 7.47 3.08 16.67
N ASP A 42 7.50 4.06 15.74
CA ASP A 42 6.59 5.26 15.89
C ASP A 42 5.64 5.73 14.72
N GLY A 43 4.92 4.90 13.95
CA GLY A 43 4.10 5.38 12.80
C GLY A 43 2.75 6.10 13.08
N ALA A 44 2.48 7.32 12.52
CA ALA A 44 1.13 7.89 12.18
C ALA A 44 1.11 9.34 11.56
N VAL A 45 0.12 9.70 10.68
CA VAL A 45 -0.43 11.09 10.34
C VAL A 45 -1.85 11.06 9.65
N THR A 46 -2.71 12.13 9.75
CA THR A 46 -4.10 12.29 9.18
C THR A 46 -4.43 13.61 8.38
N GLU A 47 -5.63 13.65 7.73
CA GLU A 47 -6.22 14.41 6.56
C GLU A 47 -6.54 15.94 6.58
N VAL A 48 -6.84 16.49 5.37
CA VAL A 48 -7.25 17.88 5.03
C VAL A 48 -8.63 17.95 4.30
N ALA A 49 -9.38 19.05 4.50
CA ALA A 49 -10.77 19.30 4.05
C ALA A 49 -10.95 19.83 2.59
N ALA A 50 -12.21 19.78 2.12
CA ALA A 50 -12.66 19.83 0.72
C ALA A 50 -12.95 21.21 0.09
N GLY A 51 -12.85 21.26 -1.24
CA GLY A 51 -13.64 22.15 -2.11
C GLY A 51 -13.00 22.54 -3.46
N GLU A 52 -13.31 21.82 -4.54
CA GLU A 52 -13.45 22.36 -5.92
C GLU A 52 -14.07 21.31 -6.86
N ALA A 53 -14.79 21.75 -7.91
CA ALA A 53 -15.47 20.87 -8.86
C ALA A 53 -14.46 20.11 -9.73
N PRO A 54 -14.66 18.81 -10.02
CA PRO A 54 -13.64 18.03 -10.71
C PRO A 54 -13.54 18.45 -12.18
N GLU A 55 -12.40 19.03 -12.56
CA GLU A 55 -11.88 18.93 -13.92
C GLU A 55 -11.63 17.44 -14.24
N SER A 56 -11.60 17.08 -15.53
CA SER A 56 -11.18 15.74 -15.95
C SER A 56 -9.85 15.40 -15.26
N PRO A 57 -9.76 14.29 -14.51
CA PRO A 57 -8.60 14.02 -13.68
C PRO A 57 -7.33 13.98 -14.53
N GLY A 58 -6.30 14.69 -14.08
CA GLY A 58 -4.96 14.56 -14.65
C GLY A 58 -4.45 13.11 -14.58
N PRO A 59 -3.32 12.80 -15.24
CA PRO A 59 -2.77 11.45 -15.29
C PRO A 59 -2.55 10.85 -13.89
N ASP A 60 -2.11 11.64 -12.91
CA ASP A 60 -1.87 11.19 -11.54
C ASP A 60 -3.17 10.76 -10.83
N ALA A 61 -4.21 11.59 -10.90
CA ALA A 61 -5.51 11.30 -10.32
C ALA A 61 -6.18 10.10 -11.01
N SER A 62 -5.99 9.95 -12.32
CA SER A 62 -6.48 8.80 -13.08
C SER A 62 -5.77 7.50 -12.68
N LEU A 63 -4.45 7.54 -12.52
CA LEU A 63 -3.64 6.41 -12.05
C LEU A 63 -4.01 6.02 -10.62
N ALA A 64 -4.13 7.00 -9.72
CA ALA A 64 -4.54 6.78 -8.34
C ALA A 64 -5.92 6.12 -8.26
N PHE A 65 -6.88 6.58 -9.07
CA PHE A 65 -8.23 6.01 -9.12
C PHE A 65 -8.23 4.56 -9.61
N LEU A 66 -7.58 4.26 -10.76
CA LEU A 66 -7.58 2.91 -11.33
C LEU A 66 -6.91 1.89 -10.41
N ILE A 67 -5.83 2.30 -9.74
CA ILE A 67 -5.07 1.46 -8.82
C ILE A 67 -5.82 1.29 -7.49
N GLY A 68 -6.41 2.37 -6.96
CA GLY A 68 -7.23 2.33 -5.75
C GLY A 68 -8.54 1.55 -5.89
N ALA A 69 -9.07 1.45 -7.12
CA ALA A 69 -10.25 0.65 -7.42
C ALA A 69 -9.99 -0.88 -7.43
N GLN A 70 -8.72 -1.31 -7.35
CA GLN A 70 -8.41 -2.74 -7.32
C GLN A 70 -8.77 -3.36 -5.97
N PRO A 71 -9.21 -4.63 -5.94
CA PRO A 71 -9.45 -5.33 -4.68
C PRO A 71 -8.17 -5.41 -3.86
N HIS A 72 -8.32 -5.33 -2.53
CA HIS A 72 -7.18 -5.47 -1.63
C HIS A 72 -6.53 -6.86 -1.76
N PRO A 73 -5.21 -6.97 -1.56
CA PRO A 73 -4.55 -8.26 -1.47
C PRO A 73 -5.21 -9.14 -0.41
N VAL A 74 -5.27 -10.45 -0.66
CA VAL A 74 -5.75 -11.40 0.34
C VAL A 74 -4.58 -11.88 1.18
N LEU A 75 -4.58 -11.54 2.46
CA LEU A 75 -3.58 -11.97 3.44
C LEU A 75 -4.26 -12.66 4.62
N SER A 76 -3.80 -13.88 4.95
CA SER A 76 -4.34 -14.62 6.08
C SER A 76 -4.10 -13.89 7.40
N GLY A 77 -5.15 -13.79 8.23
CA GLY A 77 -5.08 -13.14 9.54
C GLY A 77 -5.14 -11.62 9.52
N VAL A 78 -5.34 -11.01 8.34
CA VAL A 78 -5.38 -9.56 8.16
C VAL A 78 -6.71 -9.14 7.54
N ARG A 79 -7.30 -8.08 8.10
CA ARG A 79 -8.45 -7.39 7.52
C ARG A 79 -8.02 -6.00 7.08
N PHE A 80 -8.16 -5.70 5.80
CA PHE A 80 -7.87 -4.37 5.26
C PHE A 80 -9.02 -3.41 5.56
N THR A 81 -8.70 -2.25 6.14
CA THR A 81 -9.69 -1.27 6.61
C THR A 81 -9.66 0.03 5.83
N ALA A 82 -8.51 0.43 5.29
CA ALA A 82 -8.38 1.58 4.39
C ALA A 82 -7.21 1.39 3.42
N SER A 83 -7.23 2.17 2.34
CA SER A 83 -6.11 2.26 1.39
C SER A 83 -5.94 3.69 0.89
N SER A 84 -4.70 4.06 0.58
CA SER A 84 -4.36 5.31 -0.10
C SER A 84 -3.35 5.04 -1.20
N VAL A 85 -3.43 5.83 -2.27
CA VAL A 85 -2.55 5.71 -3.44
C VAL A 85 -1.87 7.06 -3.69
N GLY A 86 -0.55 7.07 -3.62
CA GLY A 86 0.29 8.19 -4.03
C GLY A 86 0.87 7.93 -5.42
N VAL A 87 0.83 8.94 -6.29
CA VAL A 87 1.42 8.88 -7.63
C VAL A 87 2.36 10.06 -7.79
N GLU A 88 3.58 9.78 -8.25
CA GLU A 88 4.60 10.78 -8.52
C GLU A 88 5.20 10.55 -9.90
N GLN A 89 5.26 11.60 -10.72
CA GLN A 89 6.00 11.56 -11.97
C GLN A 89 7.51 11.53 -11.67
N VAL A 90 8.23 10.61 -12.29
CA VAL A 90 9.68 10.44 -12.14
C VAL A 90 10.38 10.90 -13.41
N ALA A 91 11.43 11.71 -13.26
CA ALA A 91 12.29 12.10 -14.37
C ALA A 91 13.04 10.87 -14.92
N PRO A 92 13.24 10.77 -16.25
CA PRO A 92 14.05 9.71 -16.83
C PRO A 92 15.51 9.84 -16.35
N GLU A 93 16.10 8.72 -15.93
CA GLU A 93 17.55 8.59 -15.66
C GLU A 93 18.39 8.75 -16.94
#